data_AF-A0A8B6DWI5-F1
#
_entry.id   AF-A0A8B6DWI5-F1
#
_cell.length_a   1.000
_cell.length_b   1.000
_cell.length_c   1.000
_cell.angle_alpha   90.00
_cell.angle_beta   90.00
_cell.angle_gamma   90.00
#
_symmetry.space_group_name_H-M   'P 1'
#
loop_
_entity.id
_entity.type
_entity.pdbx_description
1 polymer ?
#
loop_
_entity_poly.entity_id
_entity_poly.type
_entity_poly.pdbx_seq_one_letter_code
_entity_poly.pdbx_strand_id
1 'polypeptide(L)'
;MAMNINTATYDDLLLLENIGKSRANAILQERSKKKILSIQDLKLIPDIPENVWDNLVDTGKINFEPEEGSLKFNHEMQEYVRSLQENLRDKDKQLQSFNAAIEEQGQEFKTQMTGIEAQHQKNIAEIHMQFEEKLVNMQNQFKDNMEKEKVFREEREHHWNKREKELVQKHELELKINQMAPSGIYGKDPTLSEISVPSKTALLKHQTIPIKEEIKENKVPTVTKNQTTEDRYVKSSIEGPLTPKMSTFDGKADWRPYFAQFCHIVQTL
;
A
#
# COMPACT_ATOMS: atom_id res chain seq x y z
N MET A 1 -80.72 4.82 -24.33
CA MET A 1 -79.49 4.94 -23.51
C MET A 1 -78.94 3.53 -23.39
N ALA A 2 -77.73 3.28 -23.87
CA ALA A 2 -77.15 1.93 -23.86
C ALA A 2 -76.75 1.55 -22.44
N MET A 3 -77.06 0.32 -22.03
CA MET A 3 -76.70 -0.22 -20.73
C MET A 3 -75.29 -0.79 -20.77
N ASN A 4 -74.43 -0.34 -19.85
CA ASN A 4 -73.07 -0.85 -19.77
C ASN A 4 -73.05 -2.20 -19.06
N ILE A 5 -72.78 -3.26 -19.80
CA ILE A 5 -72.75 -4.63 -19.25
C ILE A 5 -71.74 -4.73 -18.09
N ASN A 6 -70.62 -4.01 -18.19
CA ASN A 6 -69.52 -4.05 -17.23
C ASN A 6 -69.80 -3.27 -15.93
N THR A 7 -70.88 -2.50 -15.86
CA THR A 7 -71.28 -1.77 -14.64
C THR A 7 -72.73 -1.99 -14.21
N ALA A 8 -73.61 -2.47 -15.10
CA ALA A 8 -75.03 -2.71 -14.85
C ALA A 8 -75.29 -3.56 -13.59
N THR A 9 -76.31 -3.18 -12.83
CA THR A 9 -76.75 -3.95 -11.66
C THR A 9 -77.56 -5.18 -12.08
N TYR A 10 -77.82 -6.07 -11.14
CA TYR A 10 -78.70 -7.22 -11.38
C TYR A 10 -80.07 -6.79 -11.92
N ASP A 11 -80.66 -5.75 -11.33
CA ASP A 11 -81.97 -5.24 -11.72
C ASP A 11 -81.94 -4.58 -13.10
N ASP A 12 -80.85 -3.89 -13.45
CA ASP A 12 -80.64 -3.34 -14.78
C ASP A 12 -80.61 -4.46 -15.83
N LEU A 13 -79.84 -5.53 -15.58
CA LEU A 13 -79.74 -6.66 -16.51
C LEU A 13 -81.09 -7.36 -16.77
N LEU A 14 -82.02 -7.33 -15.81
CA LEU A 14 -83.37 -7.88 -15.97
C LEU A 14 -84.27 -7.05 -16.91
N LEU A 15 -83.92 -5.79 -17.15
CA LEU A 15 -84.64 -4.93 -18.10
C LEU A 15 -84.29 -5.25 -19.56
N LEU A 16 -83.23 -6.04 -19.80
CA LEU A 16 -82.83 -6.46 -21.13
C LEU A 16 -83.76 -7.56 -21.65
N GLU A 17 -84.24 -7.38 -22.88
CA GLU A 17 -85.06 -8.37 -23.56
C GLU A 17 -84.33 -9.72 -23.65
N ASN A 18 -85.05 -10.79 -23.32
CA ASN A 18 -84.53 -12.15 -23.30
C ASN A 18 -83.41 -12.39 -22.26
N ILE A 19 -83.20 -11.51 -21.29
CA ILE A 19 -82.31 -11.74 -20.15
C ILE A 19 -83.15 -11.92 -18.87
N GLY A 20 -83.30 -13.18 -18.45
CA GLY A 20 -83.99 -13.52 -17.20
C GLY A 20 -83.03 -13.65 -16.01
N LYS A 21 -83.60 -13.91 -14.82
CA LYS A 21 -82.87 -14.03 -13.53
C LYS A 21 -81.63 -14.93 -13.56
N SER A 22 -81.74 -16.09 -14.22
CA SER A 22 -80.62 -17.03 -14.33
C SER A 22 -79.48 -16.46 -15.18
N ARG A 23 -79.81 -15.81 -16.30
CA ARG A 23 -78.87 -15.20 -17.25
C ARG A 23 -78.19 -13.96 -16.65
N ALA A 24 -78.95 -13.11 -15.97
CA ALA A 24 -78.42 -11.95 -15.24
C ALA A 24 -77.38 -12.36 -14.19
N ASN A 25 -77.63 -13.44 -13.44
CA ASN A 25 -76.66 -13.99 -12.49
C ASN A 25 -75.40 -14.55 -13.18
N ALA A 26 -75.55 -15.22 -14.32
CA ALA A 26 -74.41 -15.73 -15.07
C ALA A 26 -73.49 -14.59 -15.57
N ILE A 27 -74.06 -13.48 -16.05
CA ILE A 27 -73.29 -12.29 -16.46
C ILE A 27 -72.50 -11.71 -15.28
N LEU A 28 -73.13 -11.59 -14.10
CA LEU A 28 -72.46 -11.09 -12.89
C LEU A 28 -71.35 -12.04 -12.42
N GLN A 29 -71.57 -13.36 -12.51
CA GLN A 29 -70.54 -14.35 -12.21
C GLN A 29 -69.35 -14.22 -13.17
N GLU A 30 -69.58 -14.09 -14.47
CA GLU A 30 -68.50 -13.88 -15.43
C GLU A 30 -67.76 -12.55 -15.19
N ARG A 31 -68.47 -11.46 -14.84
CA ARG A 31 -67.83 -10.19 -14.43
C ARG A 31 -66.92 -10.34 -13.22
N SER A 32 -67.32 -11.15 -12.24
CA SER A 32 -66.48 -11.40 -11.06
C SER A 32 -65.19 -12.16 -11.39
N LYS A 33 -65.19 -12.95 -12.48
CA LYS A 33 -64.00 -13.69 -12.96
C LYS A 33 -63.13 -12.83 -13.88
N LYS A 34 -63.74 -12.18 -14.86
CA LYS A 34 -63.11 -11.27 -15.82
C LYS A 34 -63.68 -9.87 -15.59
N LYS A 35 -62.90 -9.05 -14.87
CA LYS A 35 -63.26 -7.68 -14.43
C LYS A 35 -63.88 -6.80 -15.52
N ILE A 36 -63.55 -7.05 -16.79
CA ILE A 36 -64.16 -6.44 -17.98
C ILE A 36 -64.57 -7.58 -18.91
N LEU A 37 -65.85 -7.64 -19.25
CA LEU A 37 -66.40 -8.56 -20.23
C LEU A 37 -66.41 -7.91 -21.62
N SER A 38 -66.07 -8.72 -22.62
CA SER A 38 -66.28 -8.42 -24.02
C SER A 38 -67.52 -9.14 -24.57
N ILE A 39 -67.96 -8.75 -25.77
CA ILE A 39 -69.04 -9.45 -26.48
C ILE A 39 -68.76 -10.95 -26.65
N GLN A 40 -67.49 -11.32 -26.86
CA GLN A 40 -67.07 -12.70 -27.01
C GLN A 40 -67.23 -13.48 -25.70
N ASP A 41 -66.98 -12.83 -24.56
CA ASP A 41 -67.16 -13.46 -23.24
C ASP A 41 -68.65 -13.72 -22.94
N LEU A 42 -69.54 -12.84 -23.42
CA LEU A 42 -70.99 -13.03 -23.28
C LEU A 42 -71.52 -14.19 -24.12
N LYS A 43 -70.95 -14.42 -25.31
CA LYS A 43 -71.30 -15.56 -26.18
C LYS A 43 -70.95 -16.92 -25.57
N LEU A 44 -70.02 -16.94 -24.61
CA LEU A 44 -69.63 -18.14 -23.87
C LEU A 44 -70.57 -18.49 -22.71
N ILE A 45 -71.53 -17.61 -22.37
CA ILE A 45 -72.49 -17.86 -21.30
C ILE A 45 -73.48 -18.96 -21.75
N PRO A 46 -73.57 -20.09 -21.02
CA PRO A 46 -74.49 -21.17 -21.38
C PRO A 46 -75.94 -20.70 -21.33
N ASP A 47 -76.78 -21.34 -22.14
CA ASP A 47 -78.23 -21.09 -22.26
C ASP A 47 -78.62 -19.72 -22.86
N ILE A 48 -77.70 -19.00 -23.53
CA ILE A 48 -78.02 -17.80 -24.31
C ILE A 48 -77.56 -18.00 -25.76
N PRO A 49 -78.48 -17.97 -26.74
CA PRO A 49 -78.11 -18.00 -28.15
C PRO A 49 -77.25 -16.78 -28.53
N GLU A 50 -76.17 -16.98 -29.29
CA GLU A 50 -75.23 -15.91 -29.67
C GLU A 50 -75.91 -14.72 -30.36
N ASN A 51 -76.96 -14.99 -31.13
CA ASN A 51 -77.73 -13.98 -31.87
C ASN A 51 -78.50 -12.99 -30.98
N VAL A 52 -78.75 -13.33 -29.70
CA VAL A 52 -79.39 -12.42 -28.74
C VAL A 52 -78.43 -11.28 -28.40
N TRP A 53 -77.15 -11.59 -28.22
CA TRP A 53 -76.14 -10.60 -27.89
C TRP A 53 -75.86 -9.67 -29.05
N ASP A 54 -75.73 -10.23 -30.26
CA ASP A 54 -75.51 -9.44 -31.47
C ASP A 54 -76.65 -8.44 -31.69
N ASN A 55 -77.91 -8.86 -31.51
CA ASN A 55 -79.07 -7.97 -31.61
C ASN A 55 -79.06 -6.85 -30.55
N LEU A 56 -78.72 -7.16 -29.29
CA LEU A 56 -78.64 -6.14 -28.23
C LEU A 56 -77.54 -5.11 -28.47
N VAL A 57 -76.43 -5.51 -29.09
CA VAL A 57 -75.34 -4.60 -29.51
C VAL A 57 -75.76 -3.78 -30.73
N ASP A 58 -76.29 -4.42 -31.78
CA ASP A 58 -76.68 -3.78 -33.04
C ASP A 58 -77.81 -2.76 -32.84
N THR A 59 -78.74 -3.03 -31.91
CA THR A 59 -79.79 -2.09 -31.52
C THR A 59 -79.33 -1.01 -30.55
N GLY A 60 -78.06 -1.04 -30.11
CA GLY A 60 -77.49 -0.08 -29.17
C GLY A 60 -78.11 -0.13 -27.78
N LYS A 61 -78.71 -1.26 -27.40
CA LYS A 61 -79.29 -1.47 -26.05
C LYS A 61 -78.20 -1.74 -25.01
N ILE A 62 -77.05 -2.27 -25.41
CA ILE A 62 -75.91 -2.54 -24.53
C ILE A 62 -74.61 -1.95 -25.07
N ASN A 63 -73.68 -1.60 -24.19
CA ASN A 63 -72.30 -1.22 -24.55
C ASN A 63 -71.27 -1.85 -23.57
N PHE A 64 -70.00 -1.77 -23.96
CA PHE A 64 -68.88 -2.39 -23.25
C PHE A 64 -67.82 -1.38 -22.80
N GLU A 65 -68.08 -0.07 -22.97
CA GLU A 65 -67.09 0.96 -22.68
C GLU A 65 -66.64 0.87 -21.22
N PRO A 66 -65.33 0.83 -20.95
CA PRO A 66 -64.84 0.99 -19.58
C PRO A 66 -65.16 2.42 -19.10
N GLU A 67 -65.49 2.61 -17.82
CA GLU A 67 -65.72 3.95 -17.26
C GLU A 67 -64.53 4.88 -17.58
N GLU A 68 -64.79 6.18 -17.83
CA GLU A 68 -63.75 7.18 -18.08
C GLU A 68 -62.61 7.18 -17.03
N GLY A 69 -62.89 6.74 -15.79
CA GLY A 69 -61.90 6.55 -14.73
C GLY A 69 -60.82 5.50 -15.05
N SER A 70 -61.15 4.46 -15.82
CA SER A 70 -60.20 3.43 -16.27
C SER A 70 -59.18 3.97 -17.27
N LEU A 71 -59.58 4.91 -18.13
CA LEU A 71 -58.68 5.53 -19.11
C LEU A 71 -57.73 6.53 -18.43
N LYS A 72 -58.25 7.33 -17.49
CA LYS A 72 -57.44 8.27 -16.69
C LYS A 72 -56.38 7.55 -15.86
N PHE A 73 -56.76 6.47 -15.18
CA PHE A 73 -55.83 5.66 -14.40
C PHE A 73 -54.67 5.09 -15.25
N ASN A 74 -54.97 4.59 -16.46
CA ASN A 74 -53.94 4.08 -17.36
C ASN A 74 -52.98 5.19 -17.83
N HIS A 75 -53.47 6.40 -18.11
CA HIS A 75 -52.63 7.52 -18.51
C HIS A 75 -51.71 7.98 -17.37
N GLU A 76 -52.24 8.13 -16.15
CA GLU A 76 -51.44 8.48 -14.97
C GLU A 76 -50.35 7.43 -14.68
N MET A 77 -50.70 6.16 -14.82
CA MET A 77 -49.77 5.05 -14.63
C MET A 77 -48.67 5.03 -15.72
N GLN A 78 -49.00 5.40 -16.96
CA GLN A 78 -48.02 5.58 -18.03
C GLN A 78 -47.06 6.75 -17.77
N GLU A 79 -47.55 7.89 -17.31
CA GLU A 79 -46.69 9.03 -16.95
C GLU A 79 -45.79 8.72 -15.75
N TYR A 80 -46.31 7.98 -14.75
CA TYR A 80 -45.50 7.50 -13.64
C TYR A 80 -44.37 6.57 -14.13
N VAL A 81 -44.67 5.61 -15.00
CA VAL A 81 -43.66 4.72 -15.60
C VAL A 81 -42.62 5.52 -16.38
N ARG A 82 -43.02 6.53 -17.16
CA ARG A 82 -42.09 7.41 -17.88
C ARG A 82 -41.17 8.16 -16.92
N SER A 83 -41.71 8.71 -15.83
CA SER A 83 -40.92 9.41 -14.82
C SER A 83 -39.87 8.51 -14.15
N LEU A 84 -40.22 7.25 -13.87
CA LEU A 84 -39.29 6.28 -13.31
C LEU A 84 -38.18 5.91 -14.29
N GLN A 85 -38.50 5.76 -15.57
CA GLN A 85 -37.51 5.50 -16.62
C GLN A 85 -36.52 6.65 -16.76
N GLU A 86 -36.99 7.90 -16.68
CA GLU A 86 -36.14 9.07 -16.73
C GLU A 86 -35.21 9.16 -15.51
N ASN A 87 -35.74 8.92 -14.31
CA ASN A 87 -34.94 8.86 -13.09
C ASN A 87 -33.86 7.76 -13.17
N LEU A 88 -34.22 6.55 -13.63
CA LEU A 88 -33.26 5.47 -13.83
C LEU A 88 -32.16 5.86 -14.82
N ARG A 89 -32.51 6.53 -15.92
CA ARG A 89 -31.54 7.01 -16.90
C ARG A 89 -30.57 8.03 -16.32
N ASP A 90 -31.06 8.94 -15.50
CA ASP A 90 -30.21 9.94 -14.86
C ASP A 90 -29.32 9.33 -13.77
N LYS A 91 -29.82 8.33 -13.03
CA LYS A 91 -29.00 7.54 -12.10
C LYS A 91 -27.91 6.76 -12.81
N ASP A 92 -28.22 6.19 -13.98
CA ASP A 92 -27.24 5.48 -14.80
C ASP A 92 -26.12 6.42 -15.29
N LYS A 93 -26.47 7.63 -15.75
CA LYS A 93 -25.46 8.67 -16.10
C LYS A 93 -24.61 9.06 -14.90
N GLN A 94 -25.21 9.23 -13.71
CA GLN A 94 -24.47 9.54 -12.49
C GLN A 94 -23.46 8.43 -12.18
N LEU A 95 -23.87 7.16 -12.24
CA LEU A 95 -22.98 6.02 -12.03
C LEU A 95 -21.84 5.97 -13.04
N GLN A 96 -22.13 6.22 -14.33
CA GLN A 96 -21.10 6.27 -15.36
C GLN A 96 -20.07 7.37 -15.10
N SER A 97 -20.53 8.58 -14.73
CA SER A 97 -19.61 9.68 -14.40
C SER A 97 -18.77 9.40 -13.15
N PHE A 98 -19.35 8.73 -12.16
CA PHE A 98 -18.65 8.35 -10.94
C PHE A 98 -17.60 7.27 -11.21
N ASN A 99 -17.93 6.26 -12.01
CA ASN A 99 -16.98 5.22 -12.41
C ASN A 99 -15.81 5.80 -13.21
N ALA A 100 -16.08 6.70 -14.15
CA ALA A 100 -15.03 7.40 -14.91
C ALA A 100 -14.09 8.19 -13.99
N ALA A 101 -14.63 8.89 -12.98
CA ALA A 101 -13.82 9.62 -12.00
C ALA A 101 -12.95 8.68 -11.15
N ILE A 102 -13.48 7.52 -10.73
CA ILE A 102 -12.71 6.50 -10.01
C ILE A 102 -11.57 5.96 -10.88
N GLU A 103 -11.84 5.67 -12.16
CA GLU A 103 -10.83 5.18 -13.08
C GLU A 103 -9.72 6.22 -13.29
N GLU A 104 -10.07 7.50 -13.46
CA GLU A 104 -9.11 8.60 -13.59
C GLU A 104 -8.22 8.72 -12.35
N GLN A 105 -8.82 8.72 -11.15
CA GLN A 105 -8.06 8.72 -9.89
C GLN A 105 -7.16 7.48 -9.76
N GLY A 106 -7.65 6.32 -10.18
CA GLY A 106 -6.88 5.08 -10.21
C GLY A 106 -5.65 5.16 -11.13
N GLN A 107 -5.78 5.78 -12.30
CA GLN A 107 -4.66 6.00 -13.22
C GLN A 107 -3.66 7.03 -12.69
N GLU A 108 -4.15 8.09 -12.05
CA GLU A 108 -3.30 9.10 -11.42
C GLU A 108 -2.48 8.47 -10.30
N PHE A 109 -3.13 7.74 -9.39
CA PHE A 109 -2.44 7.02 -8.31
C PHE A 109 -1.40 6.04 -8.84
N LYS A 110 -1.75 5.28 -9.89
CA LYS A 110 -0.82 4.36 -10.54
C LYS A 110 0.41 5.09 -11.09
N THR A 111 0.21 6.23 -11.73
CA THR A 111 1.31 7.06 -12.28
C THR A 111 2.20 7.58 -11.15
N GLN A 112 1.61 8.09 -10.07
CA GLN A 112 2.35 8.55 -8.90
C GLN A 112 3.18 7.40 -8.27
N MET A 113 2.60 6.22 -8.12
CA MET A 113 3.29 5.04 -7.59
C MET A 113 4.48 4.63 -8.45
N THR A 114 4.32 4.60 -9.78
CA THR A 114 5.44 4.30 -10.68
C THR A 114 6.55 5.35 -10.61
N GLY A 115 6.19 6.63 -10.41
CA GLY A 115 7.16 7.70 -10.20
C GLY A 115 7.96 7.54 -8.90
N ILE A 116 7.28 7.20 -7.80
CA ILE A 116 7.91 6.93 -6.51
C ILE A 116 8.84 5.72 -6.61
N GLU A 117 8.42 4.65 -7.27
CA GLU A 117 9.22 3.45 -7.45
C GLU A 117 10.49 3.72 -8.28
N ALA A 118 10.36 4.45 -9.40
CA ALA A 118 11.50 4.85 -10.21
C ALA A 118 12.49 5.73 -9.43
N GLN A 119 11.99 6.67 -8.63
CA GLN A 119 12.84 7.51 -7.79
C GLN A 119 13.54 6.69 -6.70
N HIS A 120 12.85 5.74 -6.09
CA HIS A 120 13.43 4.85 -5.09
C HIS A 120 14.55 3.98 -5.70
N GLN A 121 14.31 3.40 -6.88
CA GLN A 121 15.33 2.63 -7.61
C GLN A 121 16.55 3.49 -7.95
N LYS A 122 16.34 4.74 -8.38
CA LYS A 122 17.43 5.69 -8.64
C LYS A 122 18.27 5.96 -7.38
N ASN A 123 17.61 6.21 -6.25
CA ASN A 123 18.30 6.45 -4.97
C ASN A 123 19.11 5.22 -4.53
N ILE A 124 18.56 4.01 -4.71
CA ILE A 124 19.28 2.75 -4.42
C ILE A 124 20.53 2.65 -5.29
N ALA A 125 20.41 2.89 -6.60
CA ALA A 125 21.54 2.83 -7.53
C ALA A 125 22.63 3.85 -7.16
N GLU A 126 22.24 5.06 -6.76
CA GLU A 126 23.17 6.11 -6.32
C GLU A 126 23.94 5.69 -5.05
N ILE A 127 23.23 5.14 -4.06
CA ILE A 127 23.86 4.63 -2.83
C ILE A 127 24.85 3.50 -3.16
N HIS A 128 24.47 2.57 -4.05
CA HIS A 128 25.36 1.50 -4.48
C HIS A 128 26.63 2.05 -5.15
N MET A 129 26.49 3.00 -6.06
CA MET A 129 27.63 3.62 -6.74
C MET A 129 28.57 4.31 -5.75
N GLN A 130 28.03 5.07 -4.79
CA GLN A 130 28.85 5.71 -3.75
C GLN A 130 29.57 4.69 -2.85
N PHE A 131 28.93 3.55 -2.58
CA PHE A 131 29.54 2.48 -1.79
C PHE A 131 30.69 1.81 -2.56
N GLU A 132 30.48 1.51 -3.84
CA GLU A 132 31.52 0.95 -4.72
C GLU A 132 32.71 1.89 -4.87
N GLU A 133 32.47 3.19 -5.06
CA GLU A 133 33.53 4.20 -5.11
C GLU A 133 34.36 4.21 -3.82
N LYS A 134 33.70 4.17 -2.66
CA LYS A 134 34.39 4.10 -1.36
C LYS A 134 35.21 2.83 -1.21
N LEU A 135 34.70 1.67 -1.67
CA LEU A 135 35.46 0.41 -1.63
C LEU A 135 36.72 0.49 -2.48
N VAL A 136 36.62 1.01 -3.70
CA VAL A 136 37.78 1.19 -4.59
C VAL A 136 38.79 2.15 -3.98
N ASN A 137 38.34 3.29 -3.45
CA ASN A 137 39.21 4.25 -2.78
C ASN A 137 39.93 3.63 -1.57
N MET A 138 39.23 2.85 -0.76
CA MET A 138 39.82 2.15 0.39
C MET A 138 40.85 1.11 -0.05
N GLN A 139 40.55 0.32 -1.10
CA GLN A 139 41.50 -0.65 -1.67
C GLN A 139 42.78 0.03 -2.19
N ASN A 140 42.63 1.15 -2.90
CA ASN A 140 43.77 1.93 -3.37
C ASN A 140 44.62 2.47 -2.21
N GLN A 141 43.99 3.01 -1.16
CA GLN A 141 44.69 3.45 0.05
C GLN A 141 45.47 2.31 0.73
N PHE A 142 44.86 1.12 0.82
CA PHE A 142 45.57 -0.05 1.36
C PHE A 142 46.77 -0.44 0.51
N LYS A 143 46.63 -0.42 -0.82
CA LYS A 143 47.73 -0.73 -1.74
C LYS A 143 48.88 0.28 -1.61
N ASP A 144 48.57 1.57 -1.55
CA ASP A 144 49.56 2.62 -1.38
C ASP A 144 50.28 2.51 -0.03
N ASN A 145 49.54 2.21 1.03
CA ASN A 145 50.13 1.99 2.35
C ASN A 145 51.03 0.75 2.39
N MET A 146 50.65 -0.33 1.70
CA MET A 146 51.47 -1.53 1.57
C MET A 146 52.79 -1.25 0.84
N GLU A 147 52.76 -0.44 -0.22
CA GLU A 147 53.97 -0.06 -0.95
C GLU A 147 54.86 0.86 -0.11
N LYS A 148 54.28 1.85 0.58
CA LYS A 148 55.02 2.72 1.51
C LYS A 148 55.71 1.92 2.62
N GLU A 149 55.01 0.97 3.22
CA GLU A 149 55.58 0.11 4.27
C GLU A 149 56.68 -0.80 3.71
N LYS A 150 56.54 -1.28 2.46
CA LYS A 150 57.59 -2.04 1.78
C LYS A 150 58.84 -1.20 1.57
N VAL A 151 58.71 0.02 1.04
CA VAL A 151 59.83 0.96 0.88
C VAL A 151 60.49 1.26 2.23
N PHE A 152 59.68 1.54 3.28
CA PHE A 152 60.20 1.80 4.62
C PHE A 152 60.95 0.60 5.22
N ARG A 153 60.53 -0.64 4.94
CA ARG A 153 61.27 -1.84 5.33
C ARG A 153 62.61 -1.95 4.59
N GLU A 154 62.62 -1.73 3.29
CA GLU A 154 63.83 -1.76 2.46
C GLU A 154 64.84 -0.69 2.90
N GLU A 155 64.39 0.53 3.21
CA GLU A 155 65.22 1.61 3.74
C GLU A 155 65.83 1.27 5.11
N ARG A 156 65.02 0.70 6.03
CA ARG A 156 65.51 0.25 7.34
C ARG A 156 66.54 -0.86 7.21
N GLU A 157 66.31 -1.82 6.32
CA GLU A 157 67.23 -2.91 6.05
C GLU A 157 68.54 -2.40 5.42
N HIS A 158 68.45 -1.47 4.47
CA HIS A 158 69.61 -0.81 3.87
C HIS A 158 70.44 -0.07 4.94
N HIS A 159 69.79 0.71 5.79
CA HIS A 159 70.45 1.43 6.88
C HIS A 159 71.11 0.48 7.89
N TRP A 160 70.43 -0.60 8.27
CA TRP A 160 70.99 -1.64 9.12
C TRP A 160 72.26 -2.27 8.51
N ASN A 161 72.17 -2.70 7.25
CA ASN A 161 73.28 -3.32 6.52
C ASN A 161 74.47 -2.36 6.38
N LYS A 162 74.21 -1.06 6.17
CA LYS A 162 75.27 -0.03 6.14
C LYS A 162 75.99 0.07 7.48
N ARG A 163 75.24 0.17 8.59
CA ARG A 163 75.82 0.23 9.95
C ARG A 163 76.61 -1.02 10.29
N GLU A 164 76.13 -2.20 9.90
CA GLU A 164 76.83 -3.47 10.09
C GLU A 164 78.18 -3.47 9.35
N LYS A 165 78.22 -2.99 8.09
CA LYS A 165 79.48 -2.82 7.34
C LYS A 165 80.44 -1.83 8.01
N GLU A 166 79.95 -0.70 8.50
CA GLU A 166 80.78 0.30 9.22
C GLU A 166 81.38 -0.27 10.51
N LEU A 167 80.61 -1.06 11.27
CA LEU A 167 81.10 -1.73 12.48
C LEU A 167 82.17 -2.78 12.16
N VAL A 168 81.98 -3.58 11.11
CA VAL A 168 82.97 -4.56 10.66
C VAL A 168 84.26 -3.86 10.23
N GLN A 169 84.17 -2.80 9.42
CA GLN A 169 85.34 -2.02 9.00
C GLN A 169 86.08 -1.39 10.19
N LYS A 170 85.34 -0.83 11.15
CA LYS A 170 85.93 -0.26 12.37
C LYS A 170 86.69 -1.34 13.16
N HIS A 171 86.09 -2.51 13.33
CA HIS A 171 86.72 -3.63 14.03
C HIS A 171 88.00 -4.11 13.31
N GLU A 172 87.98 -4.22 11.98
CA GLU A 172 89.17 -4.56 11.19
C GLU A 172 90.30 -3.52 11.34
N LEU A 173 89.97 -2.23 11.39
CA LEU A 173 90.95 -1.17 11.64
C LEU A 173 91.56 -1.25 13.04
N GLU A 174 90.74 -1.49 14.06
CA GLU A 174 91.20 -1.70 15.45
C GLU A 174 92.17 -2.89 15.54
N LEU A 175 91.87 -4.00 14.87
CA LEU A 175 92.77 -5.16 14.80
C LEU A 175 94.10 -4.82 14.12
N LYS A 176 94.08 -4.05 13.03
CA LYS A 176 95.31 -3.60 12.34
C LYS A 176 96.16 -2.67 13.21
N ILE A 177 95.54 -1.74 13.94
CA ILE A 177 96.25 -0.83 14.86
C ILE A 177 96.94 -1.63 15.98
N ASN A 178 96.24 -2.60 16.57
CA ASN A 178 96.80 -3.45 17.62
C ASN A 178 98.00 -4.30 17.13
N GLN A 179 98.04 -4.67 15.85
CA GLN A 179 99.18 -5.39 15.25
C GLN A 179 100.39 -4.49 14.96
N MET A 180 100.17 -3.18 14.72
CA MET A 180 101.23 -2.22 14.41
C MET A 180 101.78 -1.49 15.65
N ALA A 181 101.12 -1.60 16.81
CA ALA A 181 101.63 -1.04 18.04
C ALA A 181 102.96 -1.74 18.42
N PRO A 182 104.07 -0.99 18.58
CA PRO A 182 105.34 -1.58 18.97
C PRO A 182 105.18 -2.27 20.33
N SER A 183 105.56 -3.54 20.40
CA SER A 183 105.65 -4.32 21.63
C SER A 183 106.72 -3.72 22.54
N GLY A 184 106.37 -2.64 23.21
CA GLY A 184 107.29 -1.83 23.99
C GLY A 184 106.60 -1.32 25.25
N ILE A 185 106.68 -2.14 26.29
CA ILE A 185 106.68 -1.74 27.71
C ILE A 185 105.42 -0.98 28.16
N TYR A 186 104.42 -1.67 28.73
CA TYR A 186 103.81 -1.31 30.01
C TYR A 186 103.00 -2.50 30.54
N GLY A 187 102.96 -2.60 31.88
CA GLY A 187 102.62 -3.79 32.65
C GLY A 187 101.21 -4.33 32.48
N LYS A 188 101.11 -5.62 32.77
CA LYS A 188 99.87 -6.39 32.91
C LYS A 188 98.99 -5.79 34.00
N ASP A 189 97.76 -5.41 33.64
CA ASP A 189 96.61 -5.49 34.53
C ASP A 189 95.45 -6.12 33.73
N PRO A 190 94.97 -7.33 34.09
CA PRO A 190 93.93 -8.01 33.36
C PRO A 190 92.55 -7.71 33.97
N THR A 191 91.93 -6.62 33.54
CA THR A 191 90.50 -6.37 33.76
C THR A 191 89.92 -5.66 32.55
N LEU A 192 89.82 -6.38 31.42
CA LEU A 192 89.00 -5.95 30.29
C LEU A 192 87.81 -6.91 30.14
N SER A 193 86.67 -6.33 30.51
CA SER A 193 85.29 -6.78 30.36
C SER A 193 84.99 -7.38 28.98
N GLU A 194 84.35 -8.54 28.98
CA GLU A 194 83.64 -9.13 27.85
C GLU A 194 82.69 -8.10 27.23
N ILE A 195 83.03 -7.62 26.03
CA ILE A 195 82.07 -6.94 25.16
C ILE A 195 81.27 -8.04 24.47
N SER A 196 80.19 -8.47 25.13
CA SER A 196 79.19 -9.38 24.58
C SER A 196 78.50 -8.70 23.40
N VAL A 197 78.71 -9.23 22.19
CA VAL A 197 78.00 -8.80 20.99
C VAL A 197 76.54 -9.28 21.10
N PRO A 198 75.53 -8.40 21.15
CA PRO A 198 74.15 -8.84 21.28
C PRO A 198 73.70 -9.56 20.01
N SER A 199 73.31 -10.82 20.17
CA SER A 199 72.75 -11.67 19.11
C SER A 199 71.46 -11.08 18.52
N LYS A 200 71.29 -11.23 17.18
CA LYS A 200 70.15 -10.78 16.35
C LYS A 200 68.75 -11.05 16.94
N THR A 201 68.64 -12.02 17.86
CA THR A 201 67.38 -12.51 18.41
C THR A 201 66.87 -11.75 19.65
N ALA A 202 67.69 -10.91 20.29
CA ALA A 202 67.36 -10.37 21.62
C ALA A 202 66.58 -9.03 21.63
N LEU A 203 66.59 -8.25 20.55
CA LEU A 203 66.02 -6.89 20.56
C LEU A 203 64.66 -6.72 19.88
N LEU A 204 64.03 -7.79 19.39
CA LEU A 204 62.75 -7.73 18.65
C LEU A 204 61.50 -7.86 19.55
N LYS A 205 61.62 -7.70 20.88
CA LYS A 205 60.52 -7.94 21.83
C LYS A 205 59.84 -6.71 22.44
N HIS A 206 60.31 -5.49 22.15
CA HIS A 206 59.67 -4.29 22.71
C HIS A 206 59.52 -3.18 21.68
N GLN A 207 58.46 -3.29 20.86
CA GLN A 207 57.83 -2.12 20.24
C GLN A 207 56.37 -2.43 19.86
N THR A 208 55.57 -2.83 20.84
CA THR A 208 54.13 -2.64 20.77
C THR A 208 53.86 -1.17 21.07
N ILE A 209 53.64 -0.38 20.01
CA ILE A 209 53.08 0.97 20.12
C ILE A 209 51.67 0.81 20.69
N PRO A 210 51.31 1.44 21.82
CA PRO A 210 49.91 1.46 22.25
C PRO A 210 49.13 2.27 21.22
N ILE A 211 48.29 1.58 20.45
CA ILE A 211 47.24 2.21 19.66
C ILE A 211 46.28 2.85 20.66
N LYS A 212 46.41 4.17 20.86
CA LYS A 212 45.33 4.95 21.44
C LYS A 212 44.22 4.97 20.39
N GLU A 213 43.23 4.11 20.56
CA GLU A 213 41.92 4.24 19.93
C GLU A 213 41.29 5.53 20.44
N GLU A 214 41.60 6.64 19.77
CA GLU A 214 40.79 7.85 19.86
C GLU A 214 39.61 7.65 18.89
N ILE A 215 38.63 6.87 19.34
CA ILE A 215 37.30 6.86 18.74
C ILE A 215 36.73 8.25 18.97
N LYS A 216 36.92 9.14 18.00
CA LYS A 216 36.07 10.32 17.86
C LYS A 216 34.68 9.78 17.53
N GLU A 217 33.84 9.69 18.55
CA GLU A 217 32.39 9.61 18.39
C GLU A 217 32.00 10.73 17.42
N ASN A 218 31.74 10.36 16.17
CA ASN A 218 30.98 11.20 15.26
C ASN A 218 29.61 11.36 15.90
N LYS A 219 29.41 12.48 16.59
CA LYS A 219 28.11 12.98 16.97
C LYS A 219 27.25 12.97 15.72
N VAL A 220 26.30 12.03 15.69
CA VAL A 220 25.13 12.10 14.82
C VAL A 220 24.56 13.51 14.97
N PRO A 221 24.31 14.26 13.88
CA PRO A 221 23.68 15.56 14.00
C PRO A 221 22.29 15.36 14.60
N THR A 222 22.16 15.75 15.87
CA THR A 222 20.88 15.99 16.53
C THR A 222 20.14 17.01 15.68
N VAL A 223 19.12 16.55 14.97
CA VAL A 223 18.15 17.43 14.31
C VAL A 223 17.51 18.25 15.42
N THR A 224 17.88 19.52 15.48
CA THR A 224 17.24 20.55 16.29
C THR A 224 15.78 20.64 15.86
N LYS A 225 14.90 19.98 16.62
CA LYS A 225 13.47 20.28 16.60
C LYS A 225 13.31 21.68 17.19
N ASN A 226 13.13 22.66 16.33
CA ASN A 226 12.57 23.94 16.72
C ASN A 226 11.16 23.68 17.27
N GLN A 227 10.99 23.92 18.57
CA GLN A 227 9.68 24.22 19.13
C GLN A 227 9.25 25.58 18.58
N THR A 228 8.02 25.70 18.10
CA THR A 228 6.95 26.47 18.73
C THR A 228 5.93 26.83 17.65
N THR A 229 4.83 26.08 17.60
CA THR A 229 3.54 26.65 17.25
C THR A 229 2.55 25.96 18.17
N GLU A 230 1.99 26.77 19.06
CA GLU A 230 0.94 26.38 20.00
C GLU A 230 -0.25 25.87 19.19
N ASP A 231 -0.65 24.63 19.39
CA ASP A 231 -2.01 24.22 19.11
C ASP A 231 -2.58 23.43 20.29
N ARG A 232 -3.71 23.95 20.77
CA ARG A 232 -4.48 23.49 21.90
C ARG A 232 -4.89 22.02 21.70
N TYR A 233 -4.26 21.12 22.43
CA TYR A 233 -4.84 19.79 22.65
C TYR A 233 -5.96 19.89 23.68
N VAL A 234 -7.19 19.80 23.19
CA VAL A 234 -8.37 19.48 23.99
C VAL A 234 -8.14 18.10 24.62
N LYS A 235 -8.11 18.06 25.94
CA LYS A 235 -7.92 16.86 26.75
C LYS A 235 -9.21 16.02 26.69
N SER A 236 -9.31 15.05 25.78
CA SER A 236 -10.40 14.07 25.79
C SER A 236 -10.09 12.97 26.81
N SER A 237 -10.86 12.93 27.89
CA SER A 237 -10.81 11.92 28.96
C SER A 237 -11.33 10.55 28.50
N ILE A 238 -10.57 9.86 27.65
CA ILE A 238 -10.82 8.44 27.36
C ILE A 238 -9.56 7.69 27.79
N GLU A 239 -9.58 7.18 29.02
CA GLU A 239 -8.59 6.24 29.54
C GLU A 239 -8.72 4.90 28.78
N GLY A 240 -8.05 4.83 27.63
CA GLY A 240 -7.74 3.56 26.99
C GLY A 240 -6.63 2.83 27.77
N PRO A 241 -6.55 1.49 27.67
CA PRO A 241 -5.48 0.72 28.30
C PRO A 241 -4.11 1.22 27.82
N LEU A 242 -3.18 1.36 28.76
CA LEU A 242 -1.81 1.82 28.50
C LEU A 242 -1.19 1.02 27.35
N THR A 243 -0.64 1.73 26.37
CA THR A 243 0.07 1.11 25.26
C THR A 243 1.25 0.28 25.81
N PRO A 244 1.44 -0.97 25.35
CA PRO A 244 2.54 -1.80 25.81
C PRO A 244 3.88 -1.13 25.48
N LYS A 245 4.80 -1.10 26.44
CA LYS A 245 6.16 -0.59 26.21
C LYS A 245 6.86 -1.54 25.22
N MET A 246 7.45 -1.00 24.16
CA MET A 246 8.19 -1.79 23.15
C MET A 246 9.29 -2.70 23.72
N SER A 247 9.73 -2.49 24.96
CA SER A 247 10.78 -3.28 25.61
C SER A 247 10.32 -4.64 26.15
N THR A 248 9.02 -4.98 26.10
CA THR A 248 8.51 -6.30 26.56
C THR A 248 8.15 -7.24 25.41
N PHE A 249 8.56 -6.91 24.18
CA PHE A 249 8.27 -7.73 23.01
C PHE A 249 9.19 -8.95 22.92
N ASP A 250 8.66 -10.14 23.17
CA ASP A 250 9.40 -11.42 23.16
C ASP A 250 9.27 -12.18 21.82
N GLY A 251 8.64 -11.59 20.80
CA GLY A 251 8.44 -12.19 19.49
C GLY A 251 7.36 -13.29 19.44
N LYS A 252 6.66 -13.58 20.54
CA LYS A 252 5.68 -14.69 20.61
C LYS A 252 4.22 -14.24 20.70
N ALA A 253 3.97 -12.96 20.98
CA ALA A 253 2.61 -12.42 20.99
C ALA A 253 2.15 -12.06 19.57
N ASP A 254 0.93 -12.49 19.21
CA ASP A 254 0.28 -12.26 17.91
C ASP A 254 -0.18 -10.79 17.80
N TRP A 255 0.15 -10.09 16.71
CA TRP A 255 -0.04 -8.62 16.59
C TRP A 255 -1.47 -8.23 16.20
N ARG A 256 -2.27 -9.22 15.81
CA ARG A 256 -3.64 -9.07 15.30
C ARG A 256 -4.56 -8.25 16.21
N PRO A 257 -4.51 -8.34 17.56
CA PRO A 257 -5.37 -7.53 18.42
C PRO A 257 -5.08 -6.03 18.36
N TYR A 258 -3.83 -5.64 18.07
CA TYR A 258 -3.40 -4.24 18.05
C TYR A 258 -3.64 -3.56 16.70
N PHE A 259 -3.66 -4.32 15.61
CA PHE A 259 -3.94 -3.80 14.28
C PHE A 259 -5.36 -3.20 14.17
N ALA A 260 -6.33 -3.79 14.89
CA ALA A 260 -7.69 -3.28 14.94
C ALA A 260 -7.81 -1.87 15.56
N GLN A 261 -6.93 -1.52 16.50
CA GLN A 261 -6.92 -0.18 17.09
C GLN A 261 -6.37 0.88 16.12
N PHE A 262 -5.40 0.54 15.29
CA PHE A 262 -4.88 1.47 14.27
C PHE A 262 -5.94 1.79 13.20
N CYS A 263 -6.75 0.80 12.78
CA CYS A 263 -7.82 1.02 11.80
C CYS A 263 -8.89 2.01 12.29
N HIS A 264 -9.17 2.06 13.59
CA HIS A 264 -10.18 2.98 14.15
C HIS A 264 -9.72 4.44 14.18
N ILE A 265 -8.41 4.70 14.29
CA ILE A 265 -7.84 6.06 14.30
C ILE A 265 -7.88 6.67 12.88
N VAL A 266 -7.77 5.84 11.84
CA VAL A 266 -7.82 6.31 10.44
C VAL A 266 -9.25 6.66 10.00
N GLN A 267 -10.28 6.16 10.69
CA GLN A 267 -11.69 6.47 10.39
C GLN A 267 -12.23 7.73 11.07
N THR A 268 -11.46 8.34 11.98
CA THR A 268 -11.87 9.54 12.73
C THR A 268 -11.08 10.81 12.37
N LEU A 269 -10.19 10.73 11.37
CA LEU A 269 -9.55 11.87 10.70
C LEU A 269 -10.20 12.14 9.34
#